data_AF-B4W206-F1
#
_entry.id   AF-B4W206-F1
#
_cell.length_a   1.000
_cell.length_b   1.000
_cell.length_c   1.000
_cell.angle_alpha   90.00
_cell.angle_beta   90.00
_cell.angle_gamma   90.00
#
_symmetry.space_group_name_H-M   'P 1'
#
loop_
_entity.id
_entity.type
_entity.pdbx_description
1 polymer ?
#
loop_
_entity_poly.entity_id
_entity_poly.type
_entity_poly.pdbx_seq_one_letter_code
_entity_poly.pdbx_strand_id
1 'polypeptide(L)'
;MKSPELLKNLPTSVQKVWRPMLLVSLVLHGIVLMLPISYDLKKSENPEKEETVKITKLPSPSIPKSSPSPKSTSTVTPQRSPVTFAQTPQRRQTNSQIIINRPESPANPSSNQPINQPSVSPKVSQTKKQQTSETSNVVQTDQNKTSDTLDESEQNSTPPQPAQKEVNFFAIFPRYPGAEKGSGGVLRPEFDEATYIWHIEENLETVASKFEKELLPNQNFQQPKPLKNEGNFRVYEVSNTKGNETKYLHLISKGSKTSIYLESESYDLKELVENKTEDRAEFLVMASLSGAIEILKLQHKLKDFNVEDDLDTLIEADKFKRAIFDFKIARKTTADHPISPQELANSLNNELQDLEFEPLSITGDGEYGGGTLYKIKKDRFERYLILTPAKDDTGNQITVIILAKDDPRQ
;
A
#
# COMPACT_ATOMS: atom_id res chain seq x y z
N MET A 1 7.82 -42.75 22.53
CA MET A 1 7.10 -41.47 22.53
C MET A 1 5.73 -41.70 21.91
N LYS A 2 4.64 -41.44 22.63
CA LYS A 2 3.27 -41.61 22.12
C LYS A 2 2.98 -40.46 21.14
N SER A 3 2.54 -40.77 19.92
CA SER A 3 2.14 -39.74 18.96
C SER A 3 0.96 -38.94 19.53
N PRO A 4 0.95 -37.60 19.40
CA PRO A 4 -0.13 -36.75 19.89
C PRO A 4 -1.45 -37.18 19.24
N GLU A 5 -2.48 -37.38 20.07
CA GLU A 5 -3.78 -37.93 19.65
C GLU A 5 -4.53 -37.04 18.66
N LEU A 6 -4.13 -35.78 18.54
CA LEU A 6 -4.72 -34.78 17.64
C LEU A 6 -4.62 -35.16 16.14
N LEU A 7 -3.73 -36.07 15.75
CA LEU A 7 -3.50 -36.41 14.34
C LEU A 7 -4.31 -37.61 13.84
N LYS A 8 -5.03 -38.32 14.72
CA LYS A 8 -5.75 -39.54 14.36
C LYS A 8 -7.07 -39.27 13.63
N ASN A 9 -7.63 -38.07 13.77
CA ASN A 9 -8.96 -37.73 13.23
C ASN A 9 -8.91 -37.04 11.84
N LEU A 10 -7.73 -36.88 11.25
CA LEU A 10 -7.60 -36.28 9.92
C LEU A 10 -7.87 -37.31 8.81
N PRO A 11 -8.55 -36.94 7.72
CA PRO A 11 -8.75 -37.81 6.55
C PRO A 11 -7.41 -38.35 6.03
N THR A 12 -7.40 -39.61 5.57
CA THR A 12 -6.19 -40.35 5.18
C THR A 12 -5.39 -39.66 4.07
N SER A 13 -6.06 -38.89 3.22
CA SER A 13 -5.46 -38.04 2.18
C SER A 13 -4.67 -36.86 2.77
N VAL A 14 -5.18 -36.22 3.82
CA VAL A 14 -4.53 -35.10 4.50
C VAL A 14 -3.33 -35.58 5.32
N GLN A 15 -3.43 -36.75 5.95
CA GLN A 15 -2.32 -37.34 6.72
C GLN A 15 -1.07 -37.61 5.87
N LYS A 16 -1.25 -37.92 4.57
CA LYS A 16 -0.12 -38.20 3.65
C LYS A 16 0.64 -36.94 3.24
N VAL A 17 -0.03 -35.78 3.17
CA VAL A 17 0.58 -34.51 2.75
C VAL A 17 1.15 -33.72 3.92
N TRP A 18 0.55 -33.85 5.11
CA TRP A 18 0.97 -33.08 6.28
C TRP A 18 2.33 -33.49 6.85
N ARG A 19 2.66 -34.80 6.81
CA ARG A 19 3.95 -35.31 7.31
C ARG A 19 5.18 -34.72 6.60
N PRO A 20 5.26 -34.70 5.25
CA PRO A 20 6.39 -34.07 4.59
C PRO A 20 6.44 -32.56 4.82
N MET A 21 5.28 -31.89 4.89
CA MET A 21 5.23 -30.43 5.11
C MET A 21 5.79 -30.02 6.47
N LEU A 22 5.47 -30.79 7.53
CA LEU A 22 5.99 -30.53 8.87
C LEU A 22 7.51 -30.79 8.97
N LEU A 23 8.03 -31.80 8.27
CA LEU A 23 9.46 -32.04 8.17
C LEU A 23 10.19 -30.91 7.45
N VAL A 24 9.63 -30.42 6.34
CA VAL A 24 10.18 -29.25 5.61
C VAL A 24 10.19 -28.01 6.51
N SER A 25 9.12 -27.77 7.26
CA SER A 25 9.07 -26.65 8.22
C SER A 25 10.13 -26.75 9.31
N LEU A 26 10.37 -27.95 9.87
CA LEU A 26 11.41 -28.16 10.89
C LEU A 26 12.82 -27.96 10.33
N VAL A 27 13.07 -28.43 9.12
CA VAL A 27 14.37 -28.25 8.45
C VAL A 27 14.61 -26.78 8.13
N LEU A 28 13.62 -26.08 7.57
CA LEU A 28 13.75 -24.67 7.24
C LEU A 28 13.98 -23.82 8.50
N HIS A 29 13.26 -24.12 9.58
CA HIS A 29 13.44 -23.45 10.86
C HIS A 29 14.82 -23.73 11.47
N GLY A 30 15.33 -24.96 11.35
CA GLY A 30 16.68 -25.32 11.78
C GLY A 30 17.78 -24.59 11.00
N ILE A 31 17.59 -24.37 9.69
CA ILE A 31 18.53 -23.60 8.86
C ILE A 31 18.57 -22.13 9.29
N VAL A 32 17.40 -21.53 9.56
CA VAL A 32 17.31 -20.13 10.02
C VAL A 32 18.03 -19.93 11.36
N LEU A 33 17.95 -20.89 12.28
CA LEU A 33 18.65 -20.84 13.56
C LEU A 33 20.18 -21.05 13.44
N MET A 34 20.64 -21.67 12.36
CA MET A 34 22.07 -21.92 12.10
C MET A 34 22.74 -20.81 11.29
N LEU A 35 21.99 -19.84 10.76
CA LEU A 35 22.58 -18.66 10.13
C LEU A 35 23.20 -17.76 11.21
N PRO A 36 24.51 -17.49 11.16
CA PRO A 36 25.14 -16.57 12.09
C PRO A 36 24.59 -15.17 11.82
N ILE A 37 23.68 -14.72 12.68
CA ILE A 37 23.19 -13.34 12.64
C ILE A 37 24.37 -12.45 13.06
N SER A 38 25.02 -11.83 12.08
CA SER A 38 26.02 -10.80 12.31
C SER A 38 25.30 -9.57 12.87
N TYR A 39 25.05 -9.56 14.17
CA TYR A 39 24.69 -8.35 14.90
C TYR A 39 25.91 -7.44 14.95
N ASP A 40 26.08 -6.64 13.90
CA ASP A 40 27.01 -5.52 13.91
C ASP A 40 26.39 -4.41 14.78
N LEU A 41 26.47 -4.62 16.10
CA LEU A 41 26.18 -3.59 17.09
C LEU A 41 27.22 -2.47 16.91
N LYS A 42 26.90 -1.49 16.06
CA LYS A 42 27.61 -0.22 16.01
C LYS A 42 27.53 0.41 17.39
N LYS A 43 28.64 0.26 18.11
CA LYS A 43 28.94 0.86 19.40
C LYS A 43 28.71 2.37 19.27
N SER A 44 27.67 2.85 19.94
CA SER A 44 27.38 4.27 20.12
C SER A 44 28.63 4.97 20.65
N GLU A 45 29.22 5.83 19.83
CA GLU A 45 30.28 6.74 20.22
C GLU A 45 29.69 7.90 21.03
N ASN A 46 30.48 8.31 22.01
CA ASN A 46 30.20 9.16 23.16
C ASN A 46 29.79 10.60 22.79
N PRO A 47 28.85 11.26 23.51
CA PRO A 47 28.60 12.68 23.34
C PRO A 47 29.60 13.50 24.18
N GLU A 48 30.48 14.25 23.51
CA GLU A 48 31.33 15.26 24.15
C GLU A 48 31.07 16.62 23.51
N LYS A 49 30.41 17.53 24.25
CA LYS A 49 30.87 18.89 24.55
C LYS A 49 29.79 19.69 25.27
N GLU A 50 30.00 19.86 26.57
CA GLU A 50 29.39 20.89 27.38
C GLU A 50 29.93 22.27 26.98
N GLU A 51 29.01 23.21 26.73
CA GLU A 51 29.31 24.60 26.42
C GLU A 51 29.55 25.34 27.75
N THR A 52 30.80 25.69 28.02
CA THR A 52 31.22 26.43 29.23
C THR A 52 30.94 27.92 29.07
N VAL A 53 30.17 28.45 30.02
CA VAL A 53 29.75 29.84 30.18
C VAL A 53 30.98 30.75 30.41
N LYS A 54 31.12 31.81 29.59
CA LYS A 54 32.13 32.87 29.75
C LYS A 54 31.81 33.74 30.99
N ILE A 55 32.59 33.59 32.05
CA ILE A 55 32.62 34.52 33.18
C ILE A 55 33.66 35.62 32.92
N THR A 56 33.18 36.86 32.92
CA THR A 56 33.90 38.13 32.83
C THR A 56 34.93 38.28 33.96
N LYS A 57 36.21 38.49 33.63
CA LYS A 57 37.20 39.11 34.54
C LYS A 57 38.01 40.19 33.83
N LEU A 58 38.09 41.34 34.51
CA LEU A 58 38.74 42.60 34.13
C LEU A 58 40.23 42.64 34.59
N PRO A 59 41.01 43.68 34.22
CA PRO A 59 42.39 43.59 33.71
C PRO A 59 43.51 43.89 34.73
N SER A 60 44.78 43.71 34.33
CA SER A 60 45.93 44.68 34.38
C SER A 60 47.30 43.94 34.12
N PRO A 61 48.48 44.59 34.05
CA PRO A 61 49.13 45.02 32.81
C PRO A 61 50.62 44.58 32.67
N SER A 62 51.24 44.92 31.51
CA SER A 62 52.66 45.30 31.29
C SER A 62 53.39 44.58 30.12
N ILE A 63 54.07 45.43 29.34
CA ILE A 63 54.88 45.28 28.10
C ILE A 63 56.38 45.34 28.52
N PRO A 64 57.47 45.39 27.70
CA PRO A 64 57.81 44.97 26.32
C PRO A 64 59.18 44.24 26.16
N LYS A 65 59.48 43.79 24.92
CA LYS A 65 60.80 43.83 24.19
C LYS A 65 60.70 42.91 22.96
N SER A 66 61.29 43.09 21.78
CA SER A 66 61.95 44.19 21.04
C SER A 66 62.25 43.66 19.61
N SER A 67 62.18 44.56 18.61
CA SER A 67 62.62 44.60 17.17
C SER A 67 63.91 43.80 16.78
N PRO A 68 64.34 43.61 15.49
CA PRO A 68 63.93 44.27 14.21
C PRO A 68 63.92 43.47 12.85
N SER A 69 63.18 44.05 11.88
CA SER A 69 63.26 44.21 10.37
C SER A 69 64.47 43.69 9.52
N PRO A 70 64.56 43.85 8.15
CA PRO A 70 63.60 44.27 7.07
C PRO A 70 63.79 43.59 5.65
N LYS A 71 62.89 43.84 4.67
CA LYS A 71 63.13 44.22 3.22
C LYS A 71 61.84 44.15 2.37
N SER A 72 61.28 45.29 1.91
CA SER A 72 61.26 45.86 0.52
C SER A 72 60.63 44.95 -0.55
N THR A 73 59.66 45.35 -1.40
CA THR A 73 59.64 46.51 -2.31
C THR A 73 58.22 46.76 -2.88
N SER A 74 57.98 48.03 -3.25
CA SER A 74 56.80 48.73 -3.81
C SER A 74 56.31 48.30 -5.20
N THR A 75 55.06 48.67 -5.58
CA THR A 75 54.71 49.65 -6.68
C THR A 75 53.18 49.83 -6.91
N VAL A 76 52.68 51.01 -6.52
CA VAL A 76 51.76 52.01 -7.18
C VAL A 76 50.46 51.64 -7.95
N THR A 77 49.39 52.37 -7.55
CA THR A 77 47.98 52.60 -7.95
C THR A 77 47.75 53.30 -9.34
N PRO A 78 46.52 53.48 -9.91
CA PRO A 78 45.44 54.40 -9.41
C PRO A 78 43.97 53.92 -9.63
N GLN A 79 43.05 54.08 -8.66
CA GLN A 79 42.00 55.13 -8.53
C GLN A 79 40.76 55.03 -9.46
N ARG A 80 39.59 54.70 -8.88
CA ARG A 80 38.32 55.42 -9.16
C ARG A 80 37.28 55.21 -8.04
N SER A 81 36.61 56.30 -7.70
CA SER A 81 35.81 56.60 -6.50
C SER A 81 34.42 55.92 -6.41
N PRO A 82 33.77 55.95 -5.22
CA PRO A 82 32.50 55.30 -4.94
C PRO A 82 31.29 56.23 -5.14
N VAL A 83 30.11 55.65 -5.35
CA VAL A 83 28.82 56.37 -5.28
C VAL A 83 28.03 55.87 -4.06
N THR A 84 27.67 56.83 -3.23
CA THR A 84 26.86 56.75 -2.01
C THR A 84 25.48 57.36 -2.30
N PHE A 85 24.40 56.68 -1.96
CA PHE A 85 23.07 57.23 -1.63
C PHE A 85 22.30 56.11 -0.89
N ALA A 86 21.42 56.31 0.09
CA ALA A 86 21.16 57.32 1.12
C ALA A 86 20.16 56.62 2.08
N GLN A 87 20.27 56.89 3.38
CA GLN A 87 19.28 56.49 4.41
C GLN A 87 17.98 57.28 4.20
N THR A 88 16.77 56.79 4.54
CA THR A 88 16.00 56.94 5.80
C THR A 88 14.51 56.64 5.48
N PRO A 89 13.50 56.60 6.40
CA PRO A 89 13.50 56.34 7.84
C PRO A 89 12.41 55.34 8.31
N GLN A 90 12.70 54.70 9.45
CA GLN A 90 11.87 54.54 10.65
C GLN A 90 10.37 54.94 10.58
N ARG A 91 9.45 54.00 10.85
CA ARG A 91 8.09 54.33 11.34
C ARG A 91 7.54 53.31 12.36
N ARG A 92 7.49 53.82 13.60
CA ARG A 92 6.53 53.63 14.71
C ARG A 92 5.93 52.25 15.03
N GLN A 93 6.25 51.85 16.26
CA GLN A 93 5.40 51.10 17.19
C GLN A 93 3.94 51.59 17.20
N THR A 94 3.00 50.65 17.37
CA THR A 94 1.80 50.90 18.19
C THR A 94 1.33 49.60 18.82
N ASN A 95 1.51 49.55 20.15
CA ASN A 95 0.71 48.75 21.06
C ASN A 95 -0.78 49.06 20.85
N SER A 96 -1.63 48.05 20.92
CA SER A 96 -2.99 48.20 21.47
C SER A 96 -3.43 46.86 22.05
N GLN A 97 -3.37 46.79 23.38
CA GLN A 97 -4.23 45.92 24.17
C GLN A 97 -5.68 46.36 23.95
N ILE A 98 -6.59 45.42 23.67
CA ILE A 98 -8.02 45.64 23.93
C ILE A 98 -8.46 44.54 24.88
N ILE A 99 -8.77 45.02 26.08
CA ILE A 99 -9.39 44.36 27.21
C ILE A 99 -10.86 44.83 27.21
N ILE A 100 -11.78 43.91 27.54
CA ILE A 100 -13.16 44.14 28.06
C ILE A 100 -14.24 44.57 27.05
N ASN A 101 -15.23 43.71 26.75
CA ASN A 101 -16.52 43.71 27.48
C ASN A 101 -17.52 42.63 26.98
N ARG A 102 -18.06 41.93 27.98
CA ARG A 102 -19.28 41.09 27.97
C ARG A 102 -20.51 41.99 27.85
N PRO A 103 -21.61 41.52 27.23
CA PRO A 103 -22.87 41.55 27.97
C PRO A 103 -23.66 40.23 27.86
N GLU A 104 -24.27 39.88 29.00
CA GLU A 104 -25.28 38.84 29.18
C GLU A 104 -26.65 39.30 28.64
N SER A 105 -27.39 38.35 28.03
CA SER A 105 -28.86 38.15 28.06
C SER A 105 -29.83 39.25 27.57
N PRO A 106 -31.11 38.95 27.23
CA PRO A 106 -31.92 37.80 27.64
C PRO A 106 -32.78 37.11 26.54
N ALA A 107 -33.39 36.00 26.98
CA ALA A 107 -34.49 35.27 26.36
C ALA A 107 -35.70 36.13 25.97
N ASN A 108 -36.40 35.75 24.89
CA ASN A 108 -37.83 35.38 24.91
C ASN A 108 -38.37 34.95 23.53
N PRO A 109 -39.57 34.32 23.46
CA PRO A 109 -39.90 33.28 22.51
C PRO A 109 -41.00 33.70 21.51
N SER A 110 -41.54 32.72 20.79
CA SER A 110 -42.85 32.69 20.12
C SER A 110 -42.82 32.85 18.60
N SER A 111 -43.12 31.77 17.89
CA SER A 111 -44.43 31.62 17.24
C SER A 111 -44.47 30.34 16.42
N ASN A 112 -45.08 29.29 16.99
CA ASN A 112 -45.64 28.18 16.23
C ASN A 112 -47.01 28.63 15.72
N GLN A 113 -47.19 28.68 14.41
CA GLN A 113 -48.52 28.64 13.79
C GLN A 113 -48.62 27.41 12.88
N PRO A 114 -49.71 26.62 12.98
CA PRO A 114 -49.95 25.47 12.14
C PRO A 114 -50.68 25.89 10.86
N ILE A 115 -50.16 25.50 9.69
CA ILE A 115 -50.92 25.57 8.43
C ILE A 115 -51.39 24.17 8.09
N ASN A 116 -52.70 23.98 8.30
CA ASN A 116 -53.52 22.99 7.62
C ASN A 116 -53.54 23.29 6.12
N GLN A 117 -53.24 22.31 5.26
CA GLN A 117 -53.88 22.19 3.95
C GLN A 117 -53.81 20.74 3.42
N PRO A 118 -54.76 20.33 2.56
CA PRO A 118 -55.27 18.97 2.48
C PRO A 118 -54.75 18.17 1.27
N SER A 119 -54.81 16.85 1.46
CA SER A 119 -55.27 15.82 0.52
C SER A 119 -55.51 16.24 -0.94
N VAL A 120 -54.67 15.73 -1.84
CA VAL A 120 -55.15 15.20 -3.13
C VAL A 120 -54.29 14.02 -3.59
N SER A 121 -54.95 12.88 -3.75
CA SER A 121 -54.49 11.71 -4.51
C SER A 121 -54.55 12.03 -6.02
N PRO A 122 -53.72 11.38 -6.85
CA PRO A 122 -54.35 10.46 -7.80
C PRO A 122 -53.54 9.18 -8.07
N LYS A 123 -54.20 8.05 -7.79
CA LYS A 123 -54.61 7.00 -8.75
C LYS A 123 -53.71 6.73 -9.98
N VAL A 124 -53.03 5.58 -9.91
CA VAL A 124 -52.91 4.48 -10.91
C VAL A 124 -52.36 4.80 -12.30
N SER A 125 -51.26 4.13 -12.65
CA SER A 125 -51.21 3.40 -13.93
C SER A 125 -50.30 2.16 -13.83
N GLN A 126 -50.94 1.00 -13.93
CA GLN A 126 -50.32 -0.30 -14.11
C GLN A 126 -49.74 -0.39 -15.52
N THR A 127 -48.56 -0.99 -15.69
CA THR A 127 -48.20 -1.62 -16.97
C THR A 127 -47.60 -2.99 -16.69
N LYS A 128 -48.29 -3.98 -17.25
CA LYS A 128 -48.10 -5.42 -17.17
C LYS A 128 -47.69 -5.88 -18.56
N LYS A 129 -46.53 -6.53 -18.72
CA LYS A 129 -46.19 -7.39 -19.88
C LYS A 129 -45.28 -8.51 -19.38
N GLN A 130 -45.81 -9.75 -19.34
CA GLN A 130 -45.49 -10.89 -20.25
C GLN A 130 -44.10 -11.46 -19.94
N GLN A 131 -43.94 -12.60 -19.26
CA GLN A 131 -44.40 -13.97 -19.55
C GLN A 131 -44.13 -14.41 -21.00
N THR A 132 -43.01 -15.09 -21.19
CA THR A 132 -42.81 -16.07 -22.25
C THR A 132 -42.17 -17.32 -21.63
N SER A 133 -42.76 -18.46 -21.93
CA SER A 133 -42.41 -19.81 -21.53
C SER A 133 -42.00 -20.57 -22.78
N GLU A 134 -40.88 -21.30 -22.74
CA GLU A 134 -40.56 -22.51 -23.54
C GLU A 134 -39.54 -23.27 -22.66
N THR A 135 -39.70 -24.48 -22.13
CA THR A 135 -40.30 -25.77 -22.54
C THR A 135 -39.62 -26.43 -23.74
N SER A 136 -38.69 -27.35 -23.47
CA SER A 136 -38.56 -28.68 -24.10
C SER A 136 -37.47 -29.48 -23.35
N ASN A 137 -37.87 -30.48 -22.57
CA ASN A 137 -37.97 -31.91 -22.91
C ASN A 137 -36.62 -32.65 -22.95
N VAL A 138 -36.31 -33.44 -21.92
CA VAL A 138 -36.56 -34.92 -21.82
C VAL A 138 -35.50 -35.73 -22.58
N VAL A 139 -34.64 -36.43 -21.84
CA VAL A 139 -34.43 -37.89 -21.98
C VAL A 139 -34.02 -38.45 -20.61
N GLN A 140 -34.94 -39.13 -19.94
CA GLN A 140 -34.64 -40.21 -19.00
C GLN A 140 -34.26 -41.45 -19.82
N THR A 141 -33.25 -42.19 -19.40
CA THR A 141 -33.26 -43.65 -19.58
C THR A 141 -32.71 -44.32 -18.35
N ASP A 142 -33.57 -45.19 -17.84
CA ASP A 142 -33.48 -45.99 -16.64
C ASP A 142 -32.60 -47.24 -16.82
N GLN A 143 -32.07 -47.68 -15.69
CA GLN A 143 -31.99 -49.06 -15.20
C GLN A 143 -30.97 -50.09 -15.73
N ASN A 144 -30.29 -50.65 -14.72
CA ASN A 144 -29.96 -52.06 -14.49
C ASN A 144 -28.95 -52.76 -15.40
N LYS A 145 -27.80 -53.13 -14.81
CA LYS A 145 -27.33 -54.52 -14.92
C LYS A 145 -26.39 -54.96 -13.79
N THR A 146 -26.70 -56.15 -13.31
CA THR A 146 -26.11 -57.00 -12.28
C THR A 146 -24.74 -57.59 -12.66
N SER A 147 -24.02 -58.02 -11.62
CA SER A 147 -23.24 -59.27 -11.52
C SER A 147 -21.71 -59.19 -11.54
N ASP A 148 -21.16 -59.76 -10.47
CA ASP A 148 -19.84 -60.36 -10.36
C ASP A 148 -19.43 -61.14 -11.61
N THR A 149 -18.22 -60.90 -12.10
CA THR A 149 -17.42 -61.89 -12.83
C THR A 149 -15.94 -61.52 -12.65
N LEU A 150 -15.24 -62.36 -11.89
CA LEU A 150 -13.79 -62.54 -11.99
C LEU A 150 -13.49 -63.10 -13.38
N ASP A 151 -12.78 -62.35 -14.23
CA ASP A 151 -11.82 -63.00 -15.10
C ASP A 151 -10.72 -62.06 -15.61
N GLU A 152 -9.59 -62.71 -15.79
CA GLU A 152 -8.26 -62.27 -16.14
C GLU A 152 -8.19 -61.79 -17.58
N SER A 153 -7.60 -60.63 -17.84
CA SER A 153 -7.19 -60.21 -19.20
C SER A 153 -6.03 -59.22 -19.13
N GLU A 154 -4.94 -59.65 -19.75
CA GLU A 154 -3.67 -58.96 -19.91
C GLU A 154 -3.78 -57.63 -20.71
N GLN A 155 -2.76 -56.79 -20.50
CA GLN A 155 -2.22 -55.81 -21.45
C GLN A 155 -3.17 -54.74 -22.03
N ASN A 156 -3.20 -53.58 -21.37
CA ASN A 156 -2.78 -52.34 -22.04
C ASN A 156 -2.35 -51.28 -21.02
N SER A 157 -1.12 -51.43 -20.53
CA SER A 157 -0.46 -50.43 -19.70
C SER A 157 -0.04 -49.27 -20.59
N THR A 158 -0.89 -48.25 -20.72
CA THR A 158 -0.44 -46.94 -21.21
C THR A 158 0.67 -46.48 -20.26
N PRO A 159 1.88 -46.16 -20.73
CA PRO A 159 2.94 -45.68 -19.86
C PRO A 159 2.45 -44.44 -19.10
N PRO A 160 2.74 -44.29 -17.80
CA PRO A 160 2.43 -43.06 -17.09
C PRO A 160 3.10 -41.91 -17.83
N GLN A 161 2.28 -41.02 -18.40
CA GLN A 161 2.74 -39.80 -19.03
C GLN A 161 3.65 -39.09 -18.02
N PRO A 162 4.93 -38.85 -18.34
CA PRO A 162 5.84 -38.22 -17.40
C PRO A 162 5.23 -36.88 -17.00
N ALA A 163 5.08 -36.68 -15.69
CA ALA A 163 4.65 -35.42 -15.12
C ALA A 163 5.45 -34.30 -15.80
N GLN A 164 4.76 -33.44 -16.55
CA GLN A 164 5.41 -32.34 -17.25
C GLN A 164 6.06 -31.47 -16.18
N LYS A 165 7.39 -31.55 -16.13
CA LYS A 165 8.22 -30.74 -15.23
C LYS A 165 7.88 -29.29 -15.52
N GLU A 166 7.23 -28.63 -14.57
CA GLU A 166 6.87 -27.21 -14.66
C GLU A 166 8.16 -26.43 -14.88
N VAL A 167 8.33 -25.91 -16.10
CA VAL A 167 9.56 -25.21 -16.50
C VAL A 167 9.39 -23.76 -16.09
N ASN A 168 10.14 -23.31 -15.08
CA ASN A 168 10.13 -21.92 -14.63
C ASN A 168 10.48 -20.98 -15.81
N PHE A 169 9.54 -20.12 -16.21
CA PHE A 169 9.66 -19.18 -17.33
C PHE A 169 10.95 -18.35 -17.28
N PHE A 170 11.28 -17.80 -16.12
CA PHE A 170 12.46 -16.95 -15.94
C PHE A 170 13.78 -17.72 -16.06
N ALA A 171 13.78 -19.01 -15.70
CA ALA A 171 14.98 -19.84 -15.77
C ALA A 171 15.37 -20.21 -17.20
N ILE A 172 14.40 -20.26 -18.12
CA ILE A 172 14.64 -20.59 -19.53
C ILE A 172 14.67 -19.37 -20.45
N PHE A 173 14.29 -18.18 -19.96
CA PHE A 173 14.33 -16.96 -20.75
C PHE A 173 15.78 -16.59 -21.10
N PRO A 174 16.08 -16.27 -22.38
CA PRO A 174 17.45 -16.04 -22.83
C PRO A 174 18.06 -14.79 -22.20
N ARG A 175 19.27 -14.95 -21.65
CA ARG A 175 20.06 -13.84 -21.12
C ARG A 175 20.74 -13.09 -22.25
N TYR A 176 20.74 -11.77 -22.16
CA TYR A 176 21.48 -10.93 -23.10
C TYR A 176 22.99 -11.09 -22.85
N PRO A 177 23.79 -11.50 -23.84
CA PRO A 177 25.24 -11.60 -23.73
C PRO A 177 25.90 -10.32 -23.21
N GLY A 178 26.68 -10.44 -22.14
CA GLY A 178 27.40 -9.31 -21.53
C GLY A 178 26.55 -8.44 -20.61
N ALA A 179 25.27 -8.76 -20.39
CA ALA A 179 24.45 -8.01 -19.43
C ALA A 179 24.80 -8.39 -17.98
N GLU A 180 24.78 -7.39 -17.10
CA GLU A 180 25.04 -7.50 -15.67
C GLU A 180 23.73 -7.50 -14.87
N LYS A 181 23.70 -8.19 -13.73
CA LYS A 181 22.49 -8.31 -12.90
C LYS A 181 22.12 -6.95 -12.29
N GLY A 182 20.82 -6.64 -12.20
CA GLY A 182 20.30 -5.37 -11.66
C GLY A 182 19.96 -4.37 -12.75
N SER A 183 19.33 -3.25 -12.37
CA SER A 183 18.89 -2.21 -13.32
C SER A 183 20.01 -1.30 -13.82
N GLY A 184 21.18 -1.31 -13.16
CA GLY A 184 22.28 -0.40 -13.48
C GLY A 184 21.98 1.07 -13.19
N GLY A 185 20.98 1.37 -12.34
CA GLY A 185 20.50 2.72 -12.03
C GLY A 185 19.54 3.30 -13.07
N VAL A 186 19.10 2.48 -14.03
CA VAL A 186 18.09 2.85 -15.03
C VAL A 186 16.70 2.86 -14.38
N LEU A 187 16.39 1.83 -13.61
CA LEU A 187 15.15 1.71 -12.84
C LEU A 187 15.35 2.20 -11.40
N ARG A 188 14.24 2.29 -10.67
CA ARG A 188 14.31 2.53 -9.24
C ARG A 188 14.91 1.33 -8.48
N PRO A 189 15.54 1.56 -7.31
CA PRO A 189 16.17 0.50 -6.53
C PRO A 189 15.23 -0.65 -6.12
N GLU A 190 13.93 -0.41 -5.98
CA GLU A 190 12.99 -1.47 -5.57
C GLU A 190 12.86 -2.59 -6.60
N PHE A 191 13.26 -2.34 -7.85
CA PHE A 191 13.26 -3.36 -8.91
C PHE A 191 14.58 -4.11 -9.04
N ASP A 192 15.66 -3.67 -8.36
CA ASP A 192 16.99 -4.30 -8.49
C ASP A 192 17.02 -5.74 -7.96
N GLU A 193 16.08 -6.09 -7.08
CA GLU A 193 15.95 -7.44 -6.53
C GLU A 193 15.05 -8.36 -7.36
N ALA A 194 14.47 -7.88 -8.46
CA ALA A 194 13.55 -8.68 -9.26
C ALA A 194 14.22 -9.96 -9.80
N THR A 195 13.40 -11.00 -9.98
CA THR A 195 13.85 -12.33 -10.42
C THR A 195 14.63 -12.25 -11.74
N TYR A 196 14.17 -11.41 -12.67
CA TYR A 196 14.79 -11.21 -13.96
C TYR A 196 14.97 -9.72 -14.25
N ILE A 197 16.09 -9.18 -13.80
CA ILE A 197 16.53 -7.83 -14.11
C ILE A 197 18.02 -7.80 -14.44
N TRP A 198 18.31 -7.22 -15.59
CA TRP A 198 19.67 -7.10 -16.12
C TRP A 198 19.85 -5.73 -16.76
N HIS A 199 21.09 -5.31 -16.97
CA HIS A 199 21.40 -4.11 -17.72
C HIS A 199 22.66 -4.28 -18.56
N ILE A 200 22.79 -3.46 -19.61
CA ILE A 200 23.94 -3.45 -20.49
C ILE A 200 24.22 -2.03 -21.01
N GLU A 201 25.47 -1.73 -21.32
CA GLU A 201 25.91 -0.46 -21.92
C GLU A 201 25.76 -0.46 -23.45
N GLU A 202 24.57 -0.82 -23.92
CA GLU A 202 24.19 -0.74 -25.34
C GLU A 202 22.93 0.10 -25.51
N ASN A 203 22.75 0.65 -26.71
CA ASN A 203 21.55 1.44 -27.01
C ASN A 203 20.29 0.54 -27.09
N LEU A 204 19.13 1.15 -26.84
CA LEU A 204 17.84 0.45 -26.81
C LEU A 204 17.52 -0.31 -28.09
N GLU A 205 17.86 0.26 -29.25
CA GLU A 205 17.53 -0.32 -30.56
C GLU A 205 18.28 -1.63 -30.81
N THR A 206 19.56 -1.68 -30.46
CA THR A 206 20.38 -2.88 -30.55
C THR A 206 19.82 -3.97 -29.65
N VAL A 207 19.48 -3.61 -28.41
CA VAL A 207 18.95 -4.57 -27.43
C VAL A 207 17.59 -5.11 -27.88
N ALA A 208 16.68 -4.23 -28.31
CA ALA A 208 15.36 -4.57 -28.83
C ALA A 208 15.46 -5.47 -30.07
N SER A 209 16.26 -5.05 -31.06
CA SER A 209 16.49 -5.81 -32.30
C SER A 209 16.99 -7.22 -32.02
N LYS A 210 17.82 -7.39 -30.99
CA LYS A 210 18.29 -8.73 -30.60
C LYS A 210 17.15 -9.57 -30.06
N PHE A 211 16.33 -9.08 -29.14
CA PHE A 211 15.20 -9.85 -28.62
C PHE A 211 14.16 -10.14 -29.70
N GLU A 212 13.88 -9.21 -30.60
CA GLU A 212 13.00 -9.44 -31.76
C GLU A 212 13.51 -10.55 -32.69
N LYS A 213 14.84 -10.71 -32.81
CA LYS A 213 15.49 -11.74 -33.63
C LYS A 213 15.79 -13.04 -32.89
N GLU A 214 16.14 -13.00 -31.60
CA GLU A 214 16.58 -14.15 -30.81
C GLU A 214 15.42 -14.81 -30.06
N LEU A 215 14.33 -14.09 -29.75
CA LEU A 215 13.08 -14.69 -29.29
C LEU A 215 12.22 -15.22 -30.47
N LEU A 216 12.78 -15.28 -31.68
CA LEU A 216 12.30 -16.19 -32.73
C LEU A 216 12.28 -17.63 -32.17
N PRO A 217 11.43 -18.54 -32.69
CA PRO A 217 11.02 -19.75 -31.98
C PRO A 217 12.16 -20.73 -31.74
N ASN A 218 12.93 -20.51 -30.68
CA ASN A 218 13.96 -21.40 -30.15
C ASN A 218 13.32 -22.55 -29.36
N GLN A 219 12.26 -23.13 -29.95
CA GLN A 219 11.37 -24.17 -29.41
C GLN A 219 10.62 -23.85 -28.11
N ASN A 220 10.96 -22.77 -27.38
CA ASN A 220 10.42 -22.47 -26.05
C ASN A 220 9.57 -21.19 -25.96
N PHE A 221 9.73 -20.22 -26.87
CA PHE A 221 9.01 -18.94 -26.84
C PHE A 221 8.42 -18.56 -28.20
N GLN A 222 7.28 -17.86 -28.15
CA GLN A 222 6.65 -17.25 -29.31
C GLN A 222 7.36 -15.93 -29.64
N GLN A 223 7.17 -15.45 -30.88
CA GLN A 223 7.69 -14.16 -31.28
C GLN A 223 7.14 -13.06 -30.34
N PRO A 224 7.99 -12.17 -29.78
CA PRO A 224 7.54 -11.11 -28.90
C PRO A 224 6.55 -10.20 -29.62
N LYS A 225 5.42 -9.93 -28.98
CA LYS A 225 4.40 -9.03 -29.52
C LYS A 225 4.61 -7.64 -28.93
N PRO A 226 4.93 -6.62 -29.74
CA PRO A 226 5.14 -5.27 -29.23
C PRO A 226 3.83 -4.69 -28.67
N LEU A 227 3.88 -4.17 -27.45
CA LEU A 227 2.77 -3.49 -26.78
C LEU A 227 2.95 -1.97 -26.74
N LYS A 228 4.17 -1.52 -26.43
CA LYS A 228 4.52 -0.09 -26.33
C LYS A 228 5.88 0.18 -26.93
N ASN A 229 6.01 1.33 -27.59
CA ASN A 229 7.26 1.81 -28.18
C ASN A 229 7.30 3.34 -28.09
N GLU A 230 7.93 3.85 -27.04
CA GLU A 230 7.92 5.25 -26.65
C GLU A 230 9.36 5.71 -26.37
N GLY A 231 10.05 6.24 -27.39
CA GLY A 231 11.37 6.85 -27.24
C GLY A 231 12.40 5.93 -26.59
N ASN A 232 12.63 6.11 -25.29
CA ASN A 232 13.56 5.33 -24.47
C ASN A 232 12.91 4.12 -23.75
N PHE A 233 11.69 3.75 -24.11
CA PHE A 233 10.92 2.69 -23.47
C PHE A 233 10.24 1.78 -24.49
N ARG A 234 10.41 0.46 -24.35
CA ARG A 234 9.67 -0.55 -25.12
C ARG A 234 9.12 -1.63 -24.21
N VAL A 235 7.93 -2.11 -24.53
CA VAL A 235 7.29 -3.24 -23.83
C VAL A 235 6.86 -4.28 -24.84
N TYR A 236 7.21 -5.54 -24.58
CA TYR A 236 6.78 -6.70 -25.36
C TYR A 236 6.05 -7.69 -24.48
N GLU A 237 4.97 -8.25 -25.01
CA GLU A 237 4.33 -9.44 -24.50
C GLU A 237 5.14 -10.66 -24.98
N VAL A 238 5.60 -11.50 -24.04
CA VAL A 238 6.36 -12.72 -24.34
C VAL A 238 5.66 -13.92 -23.73
N SER A 239 5.36 -14.90 -24.57
CA SER A 239 4.68 -16.13 -24.17
C SER A 239 5.52 -17.35 -24.54
N ASN A 240 5.42 -18.43 -23.76
CA ASN A 240 6.07 -19.68 -24.10
C ASN A 240 5.31 -20.41 -25.24
N THR A 241 6.00 -21.29 -25.97
CA THR A 241 5.38 -22.12 -27.03
C THR A 241 4.57 -23.29 -26.49
N LYS A 242 4.85 -23.70 -25.25
CA LYS A 242 4.31 -24.92 -24.61
C LYS A 242 3.22 -24.65 -23.58
N GLY A 243 2.92 -23.40 -23.25
CA GLY A 243 2.05 -23.06 -22.12
C GLY A 243 1.23 -21.80 -22.33
N ASN A 244 0.36 -21.54 -21.35
CA ASN A 244 -0.52 -20.36 -21.29
C ASN A 244 0.14 -19.19 -20.54
N GLU A 245 1.44 -19.28 -20.26
CA GLU A 245 2.12 -18.26 -19.46
C GLU A 245 2.61 -17.12 -20.36
N THR A 246 2.19 -15.92 -19.97
CA THR A 246 2.59 -14.67 -20.61
C THR A 246 3.27 -13.79 -19.58
N LYS A 247 4.39 -13.19 -19.99
CA LYS A 247 5.19 -12.22 -19.23
C LYS A 247 5.41 -10.97 -20.07
N TYR A 248 5.90 -9.91 -19.44
CA TYR A 248 6.12 -8.63 -20.07
C TYR A 248 7.60 -8.25 -19.98
N LEU A 249 8.23 -8.10 -21.14
CA LEU A 249 9.61 -7.65 -21.30
C LEU A 249 9.62 -6.13 -21.47
N HIS A 250 10.17 -5.44 -20.48
CA HIS A 250 10.38 -4.01 -20.45
C HIS A 250 11.84 -3.72 -20.79
N LEU A 251 12.07 -2.93 -21.84
CA LEU A 251 13.37 -2.41 -22.22
C LEU A 251 13.38 -0.90 -22.00
N ILE A 252 14.25 -0.43 -21.12
CA ILE A 252 14.30 0.98 -20.71
C ILE A 252 15.72 1.49 -20.91
N SER A 253 15.88 2.62 -21.59
CA SER A 253 17.20 3.26 -21.76
C SER A 253 17.30 4.56 -20.98
N LYS A 254 18.45 4.75 -20.32
CA LYS A 254 18.82 5.98 -19.59
C LYS A 254 20.33 6.18 -19.70
N GLY A 255 20.74 7.27 -20.34
CA GLY A 255 22.15 7.51 -20.65
C GLY A 255 22.67 6.49 -21.66
N SER A 256 23.83 5.88 -21.38
CA SER A 256 24.43 4.81 -22.19
C SER A 256 23.93 3.40 -21.84
N LYS A 257 23.04 3.28 -20.86
CA LYS A 257 22.59 2.00 -20.33
C LYS A 257 21.18 1.66 -20.80
N THR A 258 20.95 0.38 -21.02
CA THR A 258 19.62 -0.21 -21.24
C THR A 258 19.38 -1.30 -20.21
N SER A 259 18.29 -1.18 -19.45
CA SER A 259 17.80 -2.22 -18.54
C SER A 259 16.81 -3.13 -19.25
N ILE A 260 16.92 -4.42 -18.95
CA ILE A 260 16.16 -5.53 -19.46
C ILE A 260 15.41 -6.13 -18.27
N TYR A 261 14.13 -5.84 -18.15
CA TYR A 261 13.30 -6.23 -17.02
C TYR A 261 12.12 -7.08 -17.48
N LEU A 262 12.01 -8.30 -16.95
CA LEU A 262 10.96 -9.24 -17.31
C LEU A 262 10.12 -9.57 -16.06
N GLU A 263 8.80 -9.39 -16.16
CA GLU A 263 7.89 -9.61 -15.03
C GLU A 263 6.52 -10.15 -15.48
N SER A 264 5.72 -10.62 -14.53
CA SER A 264 4.34 -11.07 -14.70
C SER A 264 3.35 -9.94 -14.98
N GLU A 265 3.63 -8.74 -14.49
CA GLU A 265 2.82 -7.54 -14.69
C GLU A 265 3.45 -6.61 -15.73
N SER A 266 2.62 -5.90 -16.49
CA SER A 266 3.07 -4.84 -17.39
C SER A 266 3.10 -3.53 -16.62
N TYR A 267 4.24 -2.83 -16.65
CA TYR A 267 4.42 -1.53 -16.02
C TYR A 267 4.59 -0.43 -17.07
N ASP A 268 4.21 0.78 -16.70
CA ASP A 268 4.50 1.98 -17.49
C ASP A 268 5.87 2.57 -17.14
N LEU A 269 6.44 3.37 -18.07
CA LEU A 269 7.74 4.02 -17.84
C LEU A 269 7.75 4.77 -16.51
N LYS A 270 6.71 5.56 -16.23
CA LYS A 270 6.56 6.30 -14.97
C LYS A 270 6.65 5.40 -13.74
N GLU A 271 6.02 4.25 -13.78
CA GLU A 271 6.03 3.30 -12.67
C GLU A 271 7.42 2.70 -12.41
N LEU A 272 8.24 2.59 -13.45
CA LEU A 272 9.58 2.00 -13.42
C LEU A 272 10.70 2.99 -13.11
N VAL A 273 10.58 4.25 -13.55
CA VAL A 273 11.67 5.26 -13.44
C VAL A 273 11.31 6.49 -12.63
N GLU A 274 10.05 6.89 -12.53
CA GLU A 274 9.67 8.01 -11.67
C GLU A 274 9.59 7.51 -10.23
N ASN A 275 10.32 8.18 -9.32
CA ASN A 275 10.18 8.00 -7.87
C ASN A 275 8.71 7.88 -7.52
N LYS A 276 8.34 6.93 -6.64
CA LYS A 276 6.95 6.69 -6.20
C LYS A 276 6.19 8.02 -6.27
N THR A 277 5.33 8.15 -7.28
CA THR A 277 4.42 9.30 -7.31
C THR A 277 3.70 9.30 -5.97
N GLU A 278 3.41 10.47 -5.43
CA GLU A 278 2.66 10.56 -4.17
C GLU A 278 1.42 9.66 -4.22
N ASP A 279 0.77 9.62 -5.38
CA ASP A 279 -0.32 8.71 -5.73
C ASP A 279 0.00 7.21 -5.55
N ARG A 280 1.17 6.71 -5.96
CA ARG A 280 1.51 5.28 -5.79
C ARG A 280 1.93 4.96 -4.35
N ALA A 281 2.61 5.88 -3.66
CA ALA A 281 2.91 5.70 -2.24
C ALA A 281 1.62 5.68 -1.41
N GLU A 282 0.72 6.62 -1.67
CA GLU A 282 -0.61 6.71 -1.07
C GLU A 282 -1.45 5.46 -1.38
N PHE A 283 -1.41 4.97 -2.63
CA PHE A 283 -2.08 3.73 -3.03
C PHE A 283 -1.58 2.52 -2.23
N LEU A 284 -0.26 2.34 -2.09
CA LEU A 284 0.30 1.22 -1.33
C LEU A 284 -0.08 1.30 0.15
N VAL A 285 -0.03 2.50 0.75
CA VAL A 285 -0.42 2.68 2.15
C VAL A 285 -1.93 2.42 2.34
N MET A 286 -2.77 2.90 1.42
CA MET A 286 -4.21 2.59 1.43
C MET A 286 -4.49 1.10 1.23
N ALA A 287 -3.72 0.41 0.39
CA ALA A 287 -3.85 -1.03 0.21
C ALA A 287 -3.48 -1.81 1.49
N SER A 288 -2.41 -1.40 2.19
CA SER A 288 -2.05 -1.96 3.50
C SER A 288 -3.15 -1.73 4.55
N LEU A 289 -3.69 -0.51 4.63
CA LEU A 289 -4.77 -0.16 5.55
C LEU A 289 -6.06 -0.93 5.24
N SER A 290 -6.43 -1.04 3.97
CA SER A 290 -7.54 -1.87 3.53
C SER A 290 -7.32 -3.34 3.88
N GLY A 291 -6.10 -3.85 3.74
CA GLY A 291 -5.73 -5.21 4.12
C GLY A 291 -5.92 -5.47 5.62
N ALA A 292 -5.49 -4.55 6.48
CA ALA A 292 -5.70 -4.64 7.93
C ALA A 292 -7.20 -4.67 8.28
N ILE A 293 -8.01 -3.81 7.64
CA ILE A 293 -9.47 -3.80 7.86
C ILE A 293 -10.13 -5.11 7.36
N GLU A 294 -9.64 -5.71 6.27
CA GLU A 294 -10.13 -7.01 5.80
C GLU A 294 -9.75 -8.16 6.75
N ILE A 295 -8.57 -8.12 7.36
CA ILE A 295 -8.18 -9.08 8.39
C ILE A 295 -9.14 -8.97 9.58
N LEU A 296 -9.43 -7.75 10.04
CA LEU A 296 -10.43 -7.50 11.09
C LEU A 296 -11.81 -8.02 10.67
N LYS A 297 -12.23 -7.79 9.42
CA LYS A 297 -13.50 -8.30 8.90
C LYS A 297 -13.61 -9.81 9.08
N LEU A 298 -12.55 -10.56 8.77
CA LEU A 298 -12.52 -12.01 8.91
C LEU A 298 -12.47 -12.45 10.39
N GLN A 299 -11.60 -11.83 11.20
CA GLN A 299 -11.44 -12.18 12.62
C GLN A 299 -12.72 -11.95 13.43
N HIS A 300 -13.39 -10.84 13.14
CA HIS A 300 -14.52 -10.33 13.93
C HIS A 300 -15.87 -10.48 13.24
N LYS A 301 -15.91 -11.13 12.07
CA LYS A 301 -17.12 -11.32 11.24
C LYS A 301 -17.85 -10.01 10.95
N LEU A 302 -17.09 -8.96 10.65
CA LEU A 302 -17.65 -7.67 10.26
C LEU A 302 -18.37 -7.81 8.90
N LYS A 303 -19.37 -6.96 8.68
CA LYS A 303 -20.05 -6.83 7.38
C LYS A 303 -19.59 -5.57 6.66
N ASP A 304 -19.77 -5.57 5.35
CA ASP A 304 -19.60 -4.36 4.56
C ASP A 304 -20.63 -3.32 4.97
N PHE A 305 -20.21 -2.05 5.02
CA PHE A 305 -21.09 -0.92 5.23
C PHE A 305 -21.56 -0.41 3.86
N ASN A 306 -22.86 -0.50 3.58
CA ASN A 306 -23.46 0.03 2.36
C ASN A 306 -23.96 1.44 2.62
N VAL A 307 -23.38 2.45 1.97
CA VAL A 307 -23.78 3.86 2.17
C VAL A 307 -25.26 4.10 1.88
N GLU A 308 -25.84 3.45 0.87
CA GLU A 308 -27.23 3.69 0.50
C GLU A 308 -28.21 3.16 1.55
N ASP A 309 -27.86 2.05 2.20
CA ASP A 309 -28.74 1.38 3.16
C ASP A 309 -28.42 1.77 4.62
N ASP A 310 -27.14 2.01 4.92
CA ASP A 310 -26.63 2.07 6.29
C ASP A 310 -26.32 3.49 6.76
N LEU A 311 -26.22 4.50 5.88
CA LEU A 311 -25.80 5.84 6.29
C LEU A 311 -26.72 6.45 7.35
N ASP A 312 -28.03 6.28 7.19
CA ASP A 312 -29.03 6.80 8.12
C ASP A 312 -29.06 6.05 9.47
N THR A 313 -28.32 4.93 9.58
CA THR A 313 -28.16 4.19 10.84
C THR A 313 -27.11 4.79 11.78
N LEU A 314 -26.21 5.64 11.25
CA LEU A 314 -25.15 6.27 12.02
C LEU A 314 -25.71 7.29 13.02
N ILE A 315 -25.06 7.38 14.18
CA ILE A 315 -25.29 8.53 15.06
C ILE A 315 -24.78 9.79 14.35
N GLU A 316 -25.64 10.80 14.27
CA GLU A 316 -25.35 12.05 13.54
C GLU A 316 -25.02 11.84 12.04
N ALA A 317 -25.78 10.97 11.36
CA ALA A 317 -25.63 10.64 9.93
C ALA A 317 -25.37 11.83 9.00
N ASP A 318 -25.98 13.00 9.28
CA ASP A 318 -25.77 14.23 8.50
C ASP A 318 -24.30 14.67 8.39
N LYS A 319 -23.48 14.39 9.42
CA LYS A 319 -22.05 14.72 9.41
C LYS A 319 -21.26 13.88 8.40
N PHE A 320 -21.75 12.70 8.05
CA PHE A 320 -21.08 11.76 7.16
C PHE A 320 -21.45 11.93 5.68
N LYS A 321 -22.29 12.92 5.33
CA LYS A 321 -22.72 13.18 3.95
C LYS A 321 -21.66 13.91 3.09
N ARG A 322 -20.52 14.29 3.66
CA ARG A 322 -19.43 15.00 2.95
C ARG A 322 -18.60 14.04 2.08
N ALA A 323 -18.09 14.54 0.95
CA ALA A 323 -17.25 13.75 0.02
C ALA A 323 -15.80 13.49 0.51
N ILE A 324 -15.56 13.54 1.81
CA ILE A 324 -14.24 13.29 2.43
C ILE A 324 -14.10 11.88 3.00
N PHE A 325 -15.21 11.14 3.12
CA PHE A 325 -15.23 9.79 3.68
C PHE A 325 -15.03 8.73 2.59
N ASP A 326 -14.20 7.74 2.90
CA ASP A 326 -14.00 6.56 2.05
C ASP A 326 -14.85 5.39 2.59
N PHE A 327 -16.06 5.28 2.05
CA PHE A 327 -16.98 4.22 2.43
C PHE A 327 -16.69 2.87 1.78
N LYS A 328 -15.81 2.80 0.76
CA LYS A 328 -15.52 1.52 0.07
C LYS A 328 -14.89 0.49 1.02
N ILE A 329 -14.13 0.98 1.97
CA ILE A 329 -13.44 0.21 3.00
C ILE A 329 -14.17 0.26 4.35
N ALA A 330 -15.35 0.89 4.43
CA ALA A 330 -16.10 0.96 5.66
C ALA A 330 -16.68 -0.41 6.02
N ARG A 331 -16.57 -0.78 7.30
CA ARG A 331 -17.06 -2.06 7.83
C ARG A 331 -17.87 -1.82 9.08
N LYS A 332 -18.86 -2.67 9.34
CA LYS A 332 -19.73 -2.59 10.52
C LYS A 332 -19.75 -3.90 11.29
N THR A 333 -19.84 -3.81 12.61
CA THR A 333 -20.13 -4.97 13.46
C THR A 333 -21.57 -5.43 13.25
N THR A 334 -21.93 -6.57 13.82
CA THR A 334 -23.30 -7.08 13.78
C THR A 334 -23.83 -7.28 15.19
N ALA A 335 -25.15 -7.27 15.38
CA ALA A 335 -25.72 -7.56 16.70
C ALA A 335 -25.36 -8.96 17.22
N ASP A 336 -25.14 -9.93 16.32
CA ASP A 336 -24.69 -11.29 16.68
C ASP A 336 -23.21 -11.33 17.11
N HIS A 337 -22.41 -10.34 16.70
CA HIS A 337 -20.98 -10.22 17.01
C HIS A 337 -20.66 -8.75 17.32
N PRO A 338 -21.16 -8.22 18.46
CA PRO A 338 -20.97 -6.82 18.82
C PRO A 338 -19.53 -6.61 19.30
N ILE A 339 -18.91 -5.52 18.86
CA ILE A 339 -17.55 -5.15 19.27
C ILE A 339 -17.55 -3.67 19.61
N SER A 340 -16.95 -3.34 20.75
CA SER A 340 -16.83 -1.96 21.20
C SER A 340 -15.85 -1.17 20.31
N PRO A 341 -16.03 0.15 20.15
CA PRO A 341 -15.07 0.99 19.44
C PRO A 341 -13.63 0.82 19.96
N GLN A 342 -13.43 0.71 21.28
CA GLN A 342 -12.10 0.57 21.86
C GLN A 342 -11.43 -0.76 21.52
N GLU A 343 -12.18 -1.87 21.56
CA GLU A 343 -11.66 -3.19 21.21
C GLU A 343 -11.32 -3.29 19.72
N LEU A 344 -12.15 -2.67 18.87
CA LEU A 344 -11.90 -2.59 17.44
C LEU A 344 -10.69 -1.70 17.12
N ALA A 345 -10.52 -0.58 17.84
CA ALA A 345 -9.34 0.26 17.75
C ALA A 345 -8.06 -0.50 18.14
N ASN A 346 -8.10 -1.24 19.25
CA ASN A 346 -6.95 -2.03 19.71
C ASN A 346 -6.58 -3.13 18.70
N SER A 347 -7.58 -3.83 18.16
CA SER A 347 -7.37 -4.87 17.15
C SER A 347 -6.76 -4.29 15.87
N LEU A 348 -7.32 -3.18 15.38
CA LEU A 348 -6.79 -2.51 14.19
C LEU A 348 -5.39 -1.98 14.42
N ASN A 349 -5.12 -1.39 15.59
CA ASN A 349 -3.81 -0.87 15.94
C ASN A 349 -2.73 -1.98 15.92
N ASN A 350 -3.06 -3.19 16.36
CA ASN A 350 -2.12 -4.32 16.30
C ASN A 350 -1.79 -4.69 14.84
N GLU A 351 -2.80 -4.85 13.98
CA GLU A 351 -2.59 -5.15 12.55
C GLU A 351 -1.82 -4.03 11.83
N LEU A 352 -2.07 -2.76 12.20
CA LEU A 352 -1.38 -1.61 11.63
C LEU A 352 0.09 -1.53 12.05
N GLN A 353 0.42 -1.90 13.29
CA GLN A 353 1.81 -1.91 13.76
C GLN A 353 2.65 -2.98 13.05
N ASP A 354 2.07 -4.15 12.75
CA ASP A 354 2.74 -5.19 11.95
C ASP A 354 3.03 -4.72 10.51
N LEU A 355 2.29 -3.71 10.05
CA LEU A 355 2.47 -3.05 8.76
C LEU A 355 3.27 -1.73 8.87
N GLU A 356 4.00 -1.51 9.97
CA GLU A 356 4.86 -0.35 10.20
C GLU A 356 4.14 1.02 10.22
N PHE A 357 2.85 1.04 10.57
CA PHE A 357 2.16 2.29 10.87
C PHE A 357 2.52 2.79 12.28
N GLU A 358 2.44 4.10 12.48
CA GLU A 358 2.49 4.67 13.83
C GLU A 358 1.25 4.21 14.63
N PRO A 359 1.37 4.07 15.98
CA PRO A 359 0.23 3.75 16.82
C PRO A 359 -0.93 4.73 16.63
N LEU A 360 -2.16 4.21 16.65
CA LEU A 360 -3.36 5.05 16.56
C LEU A 360 -3.34 6.09 17.69
N SER A 361 -3.49 7.37 17.32
CA SER A 361 -3.54 8.48 18.27
C SER A 361 -4.88 9.19 18.18
N ILE A 362 -5.47 9.52 19.33
CA ILE A 362 -6.72 10.27 19.39
C ILE A 362 -6.43 11.74 19.02
N THR A 363 -7.27 12.33 18.15
CA THR A 363 -7.03 13.70 17.67
C THR A 363 -7.84 14.72 18.48
N GLY A 364 -7.19 15.59 19.26
CA GLY A 364 -7.87 16.69 19.97
C GLY A 364 -8.84 16.22 21.05
N ASP A 365 -10.09 16.68 20.99
CA ASP A 365 -11.20 16.18 21.83
C ASP A 365 -11.60 14.73 21.50
N GLY A 366 -11.14 14.21 20.36
CA GLY A 366 -11.20 12.80 20.04
C GLY A 366 -12.56 12.33 19.53
N GLU A 367 -13.50 13.23 19.26
CA GLU A 367 -14.87 12.85 18.91
C GLU A 367 -15.30 13.37 17.53
N TYR A 368 -16.00 12.54 16.77
CA TYR A 368 -16.67 12.93 15.54
C TYR A 368 -17.87 12.02 15.25
N GLY A 369 -19.04 12.61 14.98
CA GLY A 369 -20.24 11.86 14.62
C GLY A 369 -20.65 10.85 15.68
N GLY A 370 -20.64 11.25 16.96
CA GLY A 370 -20.89 10.38 18.11
C GLY A 370 -19.85 9.28 18.37
N GLY A 371 -18.77 9.23 17.59
CA GLY A 371 -17.71 8.22 17.67
C GLY A 371 -16.34 8.79 18.03
N THR A 372 -15.34 7.91 18.12
CA THR A 372 -13.96 8.29 18.39
C THR A 372 -13.18 8.53 17.09
N LEU A 373 -12.48 9.67 17.00
CA LEU A 373 -11.64 10.08 15.89
C LEU A 373 -10.16 9.79 16.17
N TYR A 374 -9.61 8.85 15.42
CA TYR A 374 -8.20 8.45 15.45
C TYR A 374 -7.46 9.00 14.23
N LYS A 375 -6.17 9.24 14.44
CA LYS A 375 -5.21 9.60 13.42
C LYS A 375 -4.38 8.37 13.05
N ILE A 376 -4.29 8.10 11.74
CA ILE A 376 -3.47 7.04 11.15
C ILE A 376 -2.31 7.71 10.42
N LYS A 377 -1.08 7.25 10.71
CA LYS A 377 0.14 7.75 10.07
C LYS A 377 1.07 6.64 9.63
N LYS A 378 1.67 6.82 8.45
CA LYS A 378 2.81 6.04 7.97
C LYS A 378 3.66 6.93 7.05
N ASP A 379 4.91 7.16 7.40
CA ASP A 379 5.78 8.13 6.71
C ASP A 379 5.11 9.52 6.60
N ARG A 380 4.93 10.03 5.38
CA ARG A 380 4.22 11.29 5.08
C ARG A 380 2.70 11.13 4.94
N PHE A 381 2.20 9.91 4.94
CA PHE A 381 0.78 9.63 4.78
C PHE A 381 0.03 9.86 6.08
N GLU A 382 -1.09 10.56 5.98
CA GLU A 382 -1.96 10.90 7.09
C GLU A 382 -3.42 10.69 6.69
N ARG A 383 -4.16 9.98 7.56
CA ARG A 383 -5.60 9.73 7.42
C ARG A 383 -6.29 9.76 8.77
N TYR A 384 -7.60 9.84 8.71
CA TYR A 384 -8.46 9.85 9.87
C TYR A 384 -9.38 8.64 9.86
N LEU A 385 -9.48 7.99 11.01
CA LEU A 385 -10.34 6.84 11.25
C LEU A 385 -11.40 7.26 12.27
N ILE A 386 -12.66 7.01 11.94
CA ILE A 386 -13.79 7.21 12.83
C ILE A 386 -14.34 5.83 13.20
N LEU A 387 -14.41 5.56 14.50
CA LEU A 387 -15.15 4.44 15.05
C LEU A 387 -16.44 4.97 15.66
N THR A 388 -17.51 4.94 14.87
CA THR A 388 -18.79 5.55 15.24
C THR A 388 -19.85 4.50 15.62
N PRO A 389 -20.64 4.72 16.67
CA PRO A 389 -21.81 3.91 16.95
C PRO A 389 -22.90 4.10 15.89
N ALA A 390 -23.64 3.04 15.62
CA ALA A 390 -24.82 3.02 14.77
C ALA A 390 -25.87 2.05 15.32
N LYS A 391 -27.04 1.99 14.69
CA LYS A 391 -28.09 1.01 15.04
C LYS A 391 -28.38 0.09 13.86
N ASP A 392 -28.45 -1.22 14.10
CA ASP A 392 -28.95 -2.13 13.05
C ASP A 392 -30.45 -1.93 12.79
N ASP A 393 -31.00 -2.64 11.80
CA ASP A 393 -32.42 -2.58 11.41
C ASP A 393 -33.39 -2.93 12.56
N THR A 394 -32.88 -3.59 13.61
CA THR A 394 -33.65 -3.98 14.80
C THR A 394 -33.42 -3.04 15.99
N GLY A 395 -32.59 -2.01 15.82
CA GLY A 395 -32.29 -0.99 16.83
C GLY A 395 -31.14 -1.34 17.77
N ASN A 396 -30.43 -2.46 17.56
CA ASN A 396 -29.29 -2.84 18.38
C ASN A 396 -28.07 -1.97 18.04
N GLN A 397 -27.30 -1.62 19.07
CA GLN A 397 -26.08 -0.84 18.89
C GLN A 397 -25.00 -1.67 18.19
N ILE A 398 -24.44 -1.11 17.13
CA ILE A 398 -23.29 -1.63 16.38
C ILE A 398 -22.22 -0.54 16.27
N THR A 399 -21.00 -0.92 15.89
CA THR A 399 -19.89 -0.01 15.64
C THR A 399 -19.53 -0.05 14.16
N VAL A 400 -19.24 1.11 13.58
CA VAL A 400 -18.83 1.27 12.17
C VAL A 400 -17.44 1.88 12.10
N ILE A 401 -16.58 1.28 11.27
CA ILE A 401 -15.26 1.77 10.88
C ILE A 401 -15.45 2.62 9.62
N ILE A 402 -15.07 3.89 9.66
CA ILE A 402 -15.12 4.80 8.51
C ILE A 402 -13.77 5.52 8.40
N LEU A 403 -13.21 5.62 7.20
CA LEU A 403 -12.03 6.47 6.97
C LEU A 403 -12.42 7.81 6.37
N ALA A 404 -11.63 8.84 6.67
CA ALA A 404 -11.69 10.15 6.05
C ALA A 404 -10.31 10.56 5.53
N LYS A 405 -10.30 11.23 4.38
CA LYS A 405 -9.09 11.75 3.73
C LYS A 405 -8.41 12.83 4.57
N ASP A 406 -9.22 13.74 5.11
CA ASP A 406 -8.82 14.89 5.90
C ASP A 406 -9.53 14.89 7.26
N ASP A 407 -9.10 15.76 8.20
CA ASP A 407 -9.76 15.90 9.51
C ASP A 407 -11.21 16.36 9.31
N PRO A 408 -12.22 15.54 9.63
CA PRO A 408 -13.59 15.83 9.26
C PRO A 408 -14.24 16.96 10.07
N ARG A 409 -13.52 17.50 11.08
CA ARG A 409 -13.92 18.67 11.88
C ARG A 409 -13.57 20.01 11.23
N GLN A 410 -12.70 19.99 10.21
CA GLN A 410 -12.37 21.16 9.37
C GLN A 410 -13.31 21.22 8.17
#